data_AF-A0A7Y4UIK4-F1
#
_entry.id   AF-A0A7Y4UIK4-F1
#
_cell.length_a   1.000
_cell.length_b   1.000
_cell.length_c   1.000
_cell.angle_alpha   90.00
_cell.angle_beta   90.00
_cell.angle_gamma   90.00
#
_symmetry.space_group_name_H-M   'P 1'
#
loop_
_entity.id
_entity.type
_entity.pdbx_description
1 polymer ?
#
loop_
_entity_poly.entity_id
_entity_poly.type
_entity_poly.pdbx_seq_one_letter_code
_entity_poly.pdbx_strand_id
1 'polypeptide(L)'
;MSYWYHFAIMFEALFILTTVDAGTRVARFMMQETLGLAHPKFAQTDWRPGVLIASILAVMPWTYLILTGSIATIWPLFGMANQMLACVALCVCTTFLINRGKARYAWVTILPLSFLIVIELTAGYQNLLNNYLPKGLILNASITVSLMIGLVIVVIGSALKWHRVAIKGIPHQGLAPAVAAGQAIGQD
;
A
#
# COMPACT_ATOMS: atom_id res chain seq x y z
N MET A 1 22.62 32.18 3.23
CA MET A 1 22.52 30.82 3.80
C MET A 1 21.25 30.60 4.63
N SER A 2 20.88 31.49 5.57
CA SER A 2 19.65 31.34 6.40
C SER A 2 18.33 31.19 5.59
N TYR A 3 18.12 31.93 4.50
CA TYR A 3 16.90 31.79 3.67
C TYR A 3 16.70 30.39 3.07
N TRP A 4 17.79 29.74 2.62
CA TRP A 4 17.72 28.41 2.03
C TRP A 4 17.39 27.34 3.08
N TYR A 5 17.96 27.46 4.29
CA TYR A 5 17.62 26.59 5.42
C TYR A 5 16.14 26.74 5.83
N HIS A 6 15.63 27.97 5.93
CA HIS A 6 14.22 28.19 6.25
C HIS A 6 13.30 27.61 5.17
N PHE A 7 13.65 27.80 3.89
CA PHE A 7 12.92 27.20 2.78
C PHE A 7 12.90 25.66 2.85
N ALA A 8 14.06 25.03 3.07
CA ALA A 8 14.18 23.58 3.16
C ALA A 8 13.37 23.00 4.33
N ILE A 9 13.45 23.60 5.52
CA ILE A 9 12.71 23.15 6.71
C ILE A 9 11.19 23.37 6.52
N MET A 10 10.76 24.48 5.94
CA MET A 10 9.34 24.70 5.63
C MET A 10 8.81 23.70 4.61
N PHE A 11 9.58 23.42 3.55
CA PHE A 11 9.22 22.43 2.54
C PHE A 11 9.12 21.02 3.14
N GLU A 12 10.11 20.61 3.94
CA GLU A 12 10.11 19.33 4.64
C GLU A 12 8.91 19.19 5.59
N ALA A 13 8.62 20.24 6.37
CA ALA A 13 7.48 20.26 7.27
C ALA A 13 6.13 20.17 6.52
N LEU A 14 5.97 20.91 5.42
CA LEU A 14 4.77 20.86 4.59
C LEU A 14 4.60 19.49 3.92
N PHE A 15 5.69 18.88 3.48
CA PHE A 15 5.70 17.53 2.92
C PHE A 15 5.22 16.50 3.94
N ILE A 16 5.76 16.54 5.16
CA ILE A 16 5.35 15.66 6.26
C ILE A 16 3.88 15.91 6.61
N LEU A 17 3.46 17.17 6.76
CA LEU A 17 2.06 17.52 7.08
C LEU A 17 1.08 16.98 6.03
N THR A 18 1.40 17.15 4.73
CA THR A 18 0.58 16.64 3.63
C THR A 18 0.47 15.13 3.66
N THR A 19 1.59 14.45 3.92
CA THR A 19 1.67 12.99 4.00
C THR A 19 0.86 12.46 5.19
N VAL A 20 0.97 13.10 6.35
CA VAL A 20 0.23 12.72 7.57
C VAL A 20 -1.27 12.96 7.39
N ASP A 21 -1.68 14.08 6.79
CA ASP A 21 -3.10 14.34 6.49
C ASP A 21 -3.68 13.30 5.53
N ALA A 22 -3.03 13.05 4.39
CA ALA A 22 -3.49 12.04 3.45
C ALA A 22 -3.44 10.63 4.08
N GLY A 23 -2.39 10.33 4.84
CA GLY A 23 -2.17 9.06 5.52
C GLY A 23 -3.25 8.76 6.57
N THR A 24 -3.60 9.73 7.42
CA THR A 24 -4.69 9.57 8.41
C THR A 24 -6.04 9.34 7.75
N ARG A 25 -6.33 10.04 6.64
CA ARG A 25 -7.56 9.81 5.86
C ARG A 25 -7.63 8.39 5.33
N VAL A 26 -6.56 7.91 4.68
CA VAL A 26 -6.49 6.53 4.15
C VAL A 26 -6.52 5.50 5.27
N ALA A 27 -5.78 5.71 6.36
CA ALA A 27 -5.75 4.80 7.51
C ALA A 27 -7.13 4.59 8.11
N ARG A 28 -7.94 5.65 8.21
CA ARG A 28 -9.34 5.53 8.66
C ARG A 28 -10.16 4.64 7.72
N PHE A 29 -10.01 4.79 6.40
CA PHE A 29 -10.72 3.95 5.43
C PHE A 29 -10.27 2.48 5.52
N MET A 30 -8.97 2.22 5.64
CA MET A 30 -8.42 0.87 5.79
C MET A 30 -8.83 0.22 7.11
N MET A 31 -8.90 0.98 8.20
CA MET A 31 -9.43 0.53 9.49
C MET A 31 -10.91 0.17 9.40
N GLN A 32 -11.72 0.99 8.73
CA GLN A 32 -13.14 0.69 8.53
C GLN A 32 -13.35 -0.56 7.68
N GLU A 33 -12.55 -0.75 6.63
CA GLU A 33 -12.59 -1.96 5.80
C GLU A 33 -12.18 -3.22 6.60
N THR A 34 -11.12 -3.10 7.40
CA THR A 34 -10.61 -4.21 8.23
C THR A 34 -11.56 -4.56 9.37
N LEU A 35 -12.13 -3.56 10.05
CA LEU A 35 -13.15 -3.77 11.09
C LEU A 35 -14.49 -4.23 10.49
N GLY A 36 -14.79 -3.82 9.26
CA GLY A 36 -15.93 -4.27 8.48
C GLY A 36 -15.90 -5.76 8.15
N LEU A 37 -14.70 -6.34 7.96
CA LEU A 37 -14.52 -7.80 7.81
C LEU A 37 -14.88 -8.56 9.09
N ALA A 38 -14.62 -7.99 10.27
CA ALA A 38 -14.94 -8.61 11.55
C ALA A 38 -16.42 -8.43 11.95
N HIS A 39 -17.03 -7.29 11.62
CA HIS A 39 -18.43 -7.06 11.90
C HIS A 39 -19.07 -6.07 10.89
N PRO A 40 -20.11 -6.48 10.13
CA PRO A 40 -20.62 -5.76 8.95
C PRO A 40 -21.20 -4.38 9.25
N LYS A 41 -21.56 -4.07 10.51
CA LYS A 41 -21.98 -2.71 10.91
C LYS A 41 -20.83 -1.69 10.95
N PHE A 42 -19.56 -2.12 11.04
CA PHE A 42 -18.41 -1.21 10.96
C PHE A 42 -18.05 -0.82 9.52
N ALA A 43 -18.58 -1.53 8.52
CA ALA A 43 -18.43 -1.19 7.11
C ALA A 43 -19.38 -0.06 6.65
N GLN A 44 -20.38 0.29 7.47
CA GLN A 44 -21.32 1.38 7.15
C GLN A 44 -20.69 2.73 7.51
N THR A 45 -20.44 3.56 6.50
CA THR A 45 -19.83 4.89 6.62
C THR A 45 -20.65 5.89 7.45
N ASP A 46 -21.93 5.59 7.72
CA ASP A 46 -22.85 6.47 8.45
C ASP A 46 -22.92 6.18 9.96
N TRP A 47 -22.29 5.10 10.43
CA TRP A 47 -22.32 4.76 11.85
C TRP A 47 -21.30 5.60 12.63
N ARG A 48 -21.79 6.72 13.18
CA ARG A 48 -21.01 7.72 13.96
C ARG A 48 -19.98 7.15 14.95
N PRO A 49 -20.29 6.14 15.80
CA PRO A 49 -19.30 5.58 16.71
C PRO A 49 -18.22 4.73 15.99
N GLY A 50 -18.56 4.03 14.91
CA GLY A 50 -17.58 3.29 14.10
C GLY A 50 -16.58 4.22 13.42
N VAL A 51 -17.06 5.37 12.93
CA VAL A 51 -16.20 6.42 12.37
C VAL A 51 -15.31 7.03 13.44
N LEU A 52 -15.82 7.30 14.64
CA LEU A 52 -15.04 7.87 15.74
C LEU A 52 -13.93 6.91 16.21
N ILE A 53 -14.24 5.63 16.37
CA ILE A 53 -13.26 4.59 16.77
C ILE A 53 -12.18 4.46 15.69
N ALA A 54 -12.55 4.34 14.42
CA ALA A 54 -11.59 4.24 13.33
C ALA A 54 -10.68 5.48 13.24
N SER A 55 -11.21 6.68 13.49
CA SER A 55 -10.42 7.91 13.53
C SER A 55 -9.45 7.95 14.71
N ILE A 56 -9.89 7.57 15.92
CA ILE A 56 -9.01 7.50 17.09
C ILE A 56 -7.87 6.51 16.83
N LEU A 57 -8.20 5.31 16.34
CA LEU A 57 -7.21 4.28 16.02
C LEU A 57 -6.27 4.72 14.90
N ALA A 58 -6.75 5.48 13.92
CA ALA A 58 -5.89 6.01 12.85
C ALA A 58 -4.93 7.11 13.35
N VAL A 59 -5.31 7.88 14.38
CA VAL A 59 -4.48 8.97 14.94
C VAL A 59 -3.50 8.46 15.99
N MET A 60 -3.83 7.42 16.76
CA MET A 60 -2.97 6.91 17.84
C MET A 60 -1.53 6.60 17.42
N PRO A 61 -1.24 5.96 16.26
CA PRO A 61 0.13 5.72 15.82
C PRO A 61 0.93 7.01 15.63
N TRP A 62 0.30 8.07 15.11
CA TRP A 62 0.96 9.37 14.96
C TRP A 62 1.29 10.01 16.31
N THR A 63 0.36 9.93 17.27
CA THR A 63 0.60 10.41 18.64
C THR A 63 1.76 9.66 19.30
N TYR A 64 1.83 8.35 19.13
CA TYR A 64 2.95 7.53 19.63
C TYR A 64 4.29 7.99 19.05
N LEU A 65 4.35 8.28 17.75
CA LEU A 65 5.57 8.74 17.09
C LEU A 65 6.02 10.13 17.56
N ILE A 66 5.09 11.05 17.85
CA ILE A 66 5.41 12.36 18.43
C ILE A 66 6.05 12.20 19.81
N LEU A 67 5.55 11.26 20.63
CA LEU A 67 6.07 11.01 21.98
C LEU A 67 7.42 10.29 21.98
N THR A 68 7.70 9.43 21.00
CA THR A 68 8.96 8.67 20.92
C THR A 68 10.09 9.40 20.21
N GLY A 69 9.81 10.44 19.42
CA GLY A 69 10.83 11.34 18.84
C GLY A 69 11.78 10.71 17.82
N SER A 70 11.58 9.44 17.42
CA SER A 70 12.48 8.72 16.50
C SER A 70 12.09 8.91 15.02
N ILE A 71 12.24 10.12 14.51
CA ILE A 71 11.88 10.48 13.12
C ILE A 71 12.83 9.81 12.11
N ALA A 72 14.11 9.64 12.47
CA ALA A 72 15.13 9.08 11.58
C ALA A 72 14.87 7.63 11.15
N THR A 73 14.12 6.85 11.95
CA THR A 73 13.76 5.47 11.62
C THR A 73 12.51 5.35 10.75
N ILE A 74 11.70 6.42 10.64
CA ILE A 74 10.48 6.44 9.82
C ILE A 74 10.82 6.69 8.36
N TRP A 75 11.84 7.51 8.09
CA TRP A 75 12.16 7.93 6.73
C TRP A 75 12.43 6.76 5.76
N PRO A 76 13.19 5.72 6.16
CA PRO A 76 13.35 4.54 5.31
C PRO A 76 12.04 3.77 5.09
N LEU A 77 11.17 3.67 6.12
CA LEU A 77 9.86 3.01 5.99
C LEU A 77 8.95 3.77 5.03
N PHE A 78 8.97 5.10 5.09
CA PHE A 78 8.21 5.96 4.19
C PHE A 78 8.68 5.80 2.73
N GLY A 79 10.00 5.77 2.51
CA GLY A 79 10.59 5.51 1.19
C GLY A 79 10.17 4.15 0.63
N MET A 80 10.27 3.09 1.43
CA MET A 80 9.86 1.73 1.04
C MET A 80 8.36 1.63 0.70
N ALA A 81 7.48 2.22 1.53
CA ALA A 81 6.04 2.21 1.27
C ALA A 81 5.68 2.81 -0.10
N ASN A 82 6.36 3.89 -0.50
CA ASN A 82 6.14 4.52 -1.80
C ASN A 82 6.63 3.64 -2.97
N GLN A 83 7.76 2.96 -2.79
CA GLN A 83 8.28 2.01 -3.79
C GLN A 83 7.35 0.81 -3.96
N MET A 84 6.78 0.30 -2.86
CA MET A 84 5.80 -0.77 -2.92
C MET A 84 4.52 -0.34 -3.65
N LEU A 85 4.03 0.88 -3.42
CA LEU A 85 2.88 1.41 -4.17
C LEU A 85 3.17 1.49 -5.67
N ALA A 86 4.38 1.94 -6.05
CA ALA A 86 4.82 1.97 -7.43
C ALA A 86 4.88 0.56 -8.06
N CYS A 87 5.38 -0.44 -7.32
CA CYS A 87 5.37 -1.85 -7.75
C CYS A 87 3.94 -2.35 -8.00
N VAL A 88 3.01 -2.10 -7.08
CA VAL A 88 1.60 -2.49 -7.24
C VAL A 88 0.97 -1.80 -8.45
N ALA A 89 1.22 -0.50 -8.64
CA ALA A 89 0.73 0.24 -9.79
C ALA A 89 1.24 -0.34 -11.13
N LEU A 90 2.53 -0.68 -11.21
CA LEU A 90 3.10 -1.33 -12.40
C LEU A 90 2.55 -2.73 -12.62
N CYS A 91 2.29 -3.51 -11.56
CA CYS A 91 1.60 -4.79 -11.67
C CYS A 91 0.17 -4.62 -12.24
N VAL A 92 -0.57 -3.62 -11.77
CA VAL A 92 -1.92 -3.32 -12.29
C VAL A 92 -1.85 -2.88 -13.76
N CYS A 93 -0.94 -1.99 -14.13
CA CYS A 93 -0.73 -1.55 -15.51
C CYS A 93 -0.35 -2.72 -16.43
N THR A 94 0.53 -3.61 -15.98
CA THR A 94 0.91 -4.82 -16.73
C THR A 94 -0.28 -5.73 -16.93
N THR A 95 -1.08 -5.96 -15.87
CA THR A 95 -2.31 -6.76 -15.93
C THR A 95 -3.29 -6.16 -16.92
N PHE A 96 -3.50 -4.85 -16.86
CA PHE A 96 -4.40 -4.12 -17.76
C PHE A 96 -3.99 -4.28 -19.24
N LEU A 97 -2.69 -4.19 -19.53
CA LEU A 97 -2.17 -4.28 -20.89
C LEU A 97 -2.30 -5.69 -21.48
N ILE A 98 -2.03 -6.72 -20.67
CA ILE A 98 -2.25 -8.12 -21.04
C ILE A 98 -3.74 -8.39 -21.30
N ASN A 99 -4.61 -7.88 -20.44
CA ASN A 99 -6.06 -8.05 -20.56
C ASN A 99 -6.65 -7.40 -21.82
N ARG A 100 -6.03 -6.34 -22.33
CA ARG A 100 -6.41 -5.69 -23.59
C ARG A 100 -5.83 -6.38 -24.84
N GLY A 101 -5.24 -7.57 -24.70
CA GLY A 101 -4.61 -8.31 -25.80
C GLY A 101 -3.29 -7.71 -26.29
N LYS A 102 -2.77 -6.68 -25.61
CA LYS A 102 -1.54 -5.97 -25.97
C LYS A 102 -0.32 -6.54 -25.24
N ALA A 103 -0.29 -7.86 -25.04
CA ALA A 103 0.78 -8.54 -24.29
C ALA A 103 2.19 -8.27 -24.86
N ARG A 104 2.32 -8.01 -26.18
CA ARG A 104 3.57 -7.60 -26.82
C ARG A 104 4.18 -6.32 -26.24
N TYR A 105 3.39 -5.44 -25.64
CA TYR A 105 3.87 -4.19 -25.02
C TYR A 105 4.09 -4.31 -23.51
N ALA A 106 3.84 -5.48 -22.90
CA ALA A 106 4.00 -5.69 -21.46
C ALA A 106 5.44 -5.51 -20.96
N TRP A 107 6.45 -5.62 -21.83
CA TRP A 107 7.83 -5.36 -21.45
C TRP A 107 8.07 -3.93 -20.95
N VAL A 108 7.28 -2.95 -21.42
CA VAL A 108 7.40 -1.54 -21.03
C VAL A 108 7.09 -1.34 -19.55
N THR A 109 6.22 -2.17 -18.96
CA THR A 109 5.87 -2.13 -17.54
C THR A 109 6.63 -3.15 -16.71
N ILE A 110 6.97 -4.32 -17.29
CA ILE A 110 7.72 -5.38 -16.59
C ILE A 110 9.17 -4.98 -16.33
N LEU A 111 9.82 -4.27 -17.26
CA LEU A 111 11.21 -3.83 -17.10
C LEU A 111 11.40 -2.86 -15.92
N PRO A 112 10.64 -1.76 -15.79
CA PRO A 112 10.73 -0.91 -14.60
C PRO A 112 10.27 -1.63 -13.33
N LEU A 113 9.31 -2.56 -13.44
CA LEU A 113 8.86 -3.36 -12.30
C LEU A 113 9.97 -4.25 -11.74
N SER A 114 10.69 -4.98 -12.60
CA SER A 114 11.79 -5.85 -12.15
C SER A 114 12.91 -5.05 -11.49
N PHE A 115 13.23 -3.88 -12.04
CA PHE A 115 14.20 -2.97 -11.44
C PHE A 115 13.77 -2.49 -10.05
N LEU A 116 12.52 -2.04 -9.89
CA LEU A 116 12.01 -1.61 -8.59
C LEU A 116 11.98 -2.73 -7.56
N ILE A 117 11.62 -3.95 -7.96
CA ILE A 117 11.65 -5.12 -7.06
C ILE A 117 13.06 -5.38 -6.54
N VAL A 118 14.08 -5.32 -7.41
CA VAL A 118 15.47 -5.54 -7.00
C VAL A 118 15.92 -4.47 -6.01
N ILE A 119 15.63 -3.19 -6.29
CA ILE A 119 15.99 -2.08 -5.40
C ILE A 119 15.29 -2.24 -4.05
N GLU A 120 13.99 -2.49 -4.06
CA GLU A 120 13.19 -2.54 -2.83
C GLU A 120 13.59 -3.71 -1.95
N LEU A 121 13.84 -4.90 -2.53
CA LEU A 121 14.34 -6.05 -1.76
C LEU A 121 15.74 -5.79 -1.19
N THR A 122 16.62 -5.14 -1.96
CA THR A 122 17.97 -4.81 -1.51
C THR A 122 17.94 -3.76 -0.40
N ALA A 123 17.12 -2.71 -0.55
CA ALA A 123 16.96 -1.65 0.44
C ALA A 123 16.30 -2.17 1.72
N GLY A 124 15.28 -3.03 1.62
CA GLY A 124 14.64 -3.70 2.75
C GLY A 124 15.63 -4.56 3.54
N TYR A 125 16.44 -5.36 2.83
CA TYR A 125 17.49 -6.17 3.44
C TYR A 125 18.55 -5.33 4.16
N GLN A 126 19.05 -4.27 3.52
CA GLN A 126 20.02 -3.36 4.13
C GLN A 126 19.44 -2.63 5.36
N ASN A 127 18.19 -2.19 5.30
CA ASN A 127 17.53 -1.56 6.45
C ASN A 127 17.34 -2.54 7.61
N LEU A 128 16.98 -3.79 7.32
CA LEU A 128 16.81 -4.81 8.34
C LEU A 128 18.12 -5.07 9.11
N LEU A 129 19.22 -5.26 8.39
CA LEU A 129 20.52 -5.58 8.99
C LEU A 129 21.24 -4.38 9.61
N ASN A 130 21.18 -3.21 8.98
CA ASN A 130 22.00 -2.07 9.41
C ASN A 130 21.25 -1.10 10.33
N ASN A 131 19.91 -1.00 10.19
CA ASN A 131 19.13 -0.03 10.95
C ASN A 131 18.31 -0.65 12.09
N TYR A 132 17.71 -1.84 11.91
CA TYR A 132 16.74 -2.35 12.87
C TYR A 132 17.29 -3.41 13.83
N LEU A 133 17.95 -4.45 13.31
CA LEU A 133 18.52 -5.53 14.12
C LEU A 133 19.58 -5.05 15.14
N PRO A 134 20.58 -4.22 14.79
CA PRO A 134 21.61 -3.80 15.74
C PRO A 134 21.09 -2.83 16.80
N LYS A 135 19.94 -2.18 16.56
CA LYS A 135 19.31 -1.24 17.50
C LYS A 135 18.19 -1.88 18.33
N GLY A 136 17.94 -3.19 18.17
CA GLY A 136 16.88 -3.91 18.89
C GLY A 136 15.46 -3.43 18.54
N LEU A 137 15.26 -2.80 17.38
CA LEU A 137 13.97 -2.24 16.94
C LEU A 137 13.09 -3.34 16.33
N ILE A 138 12.65 -4.29 17.15
CA ILE A 138 11.93 -5.50 16.74
C ILE A 138 10.63 -5.17 15.97
N LEU A 139 9.93 -4.11 16.38
CA LEU A 139 8.70 -3.66 15.69
C LEU A 139 8.97 -3.18 14.25
N ASN A 140 10.02 -2.39 14.04
CA ASN A 140 10.34 -1.89 12.70
C ASN A 140 10.89 -3.01 11.80
N ALA A 141 11.63 -3.94 12.39
CA ALA A 141 12.10 -5.15 11.71
C ALA A 141 10.92 -6.02 11.25
N SER A 142 9.93 -6.28 12.13
CA SER A 142 8.77 -7.10 11.78
C SER A 142 7.88 -6.46 10.72
N ILE A 143 7.68 -5.14 10.78
CA ILE A 143 6.95 -4.39 9.74
C ILE A 143 7.69 -4.51 8.39
N THR A 144 9.01 -4.29 8.38
CA THR A 144 9.80 -4.37 7.14
C THR A 144 9.74 -5.76 6.51
N VAL A 145 9.89 -6.82 7.31
CA VAL A 145 9.77 -8.20 6.82
C VAL A 145 8.38 -8.48 6.27
N SER A 146 7.33 -8.03 6.97
CA SER A 146 5.94 -8.21 6.54
C SER A 146 5.67 -7.53 5.19
N LEU A 147 6.20 -6.32 5.01
CA LEU A 147 6.12 -5.56 3.75
C LEU A 147 6.84 -6.29 2.60
N MET A 148 8.06 -6.78 2.83
CA MET A 148 8.80 -7.55 1.83
C MET A 148 8.07 -8.83 1.41
N ILE A 149 7.51 -9.57 2.37
CA ILE A 149 6.70 -10.76 2.09
C ILE A 149 5.45 -10.39 1.28
N GLY A 150 4.75 -9.33 1.67
CA GLY A 150 3.58 -8.82 0.95
C GLY A 150 3.89 -8.47 -0.51
N LEU A 151 5.01 -7.77 -0.75
CA LEU A 151 5.47 -7.46 -2.11
C LEU A 151 5.71 -8.73 -2.93
N VAL A 152 6.43 -9.71 -2.37
CA VAL A 152 6.72 -10.97 -3.05
C VAL A 152 5.43 -11.72 -3.40
N ILE A 153 4.46 -11.79 -2.47
CA ILE A 153 3.16 -12.42 -2.72
C ILE A 153 2.42 -11.73 -3.87
N VAL A 154 2.36 -10.39 -3.87
CA VAL A 154 1.68 -9.62 -4.91
C VAL A 154 2.33 -9.82 -6.27
N VAL A 155 3.66 -9.78 -6.34
CA VAL A 155 4.42 -9.97 -7.59
C VAL A 155 4.22 -11.39 -8.12
N ILE A 156 4.36 -12.42 -7.28
CA ILE A 156 4.15 -13.81 -7.69
C ILE A 156 2.70 -14.02 -8.13
N GLY A 157 1.72 -13.55 -7.35
CA GLY A 157 0.30 -13.65 -7.69
C GLY A 157 -0.02 -12.99 -9.05
N SER A 158 0.56 -11.81 -9.30
CA SER A 158 0.41 -11.09 -10.57
C SER A 158 1.07 -11.84 -11.73
N ALA A 159 2.30 -12.32 -11.55
CA ALA A 159 3.03 -13.08 -12.55
C ALA A 159 2.31 -14.38 -12.93
N LEU A 160 1.80 -15.12 -11.94
CA LEU A 160 1.00 -16.33 -12.17
C LEU A 160 -0.28 -16.02 -12.94
N LYS A 161 -0.95 -14.90 -12.65
CA LYS A 161 -2.14 -14.46 -13.38
C LYS A 161 -1.80 -14.11 -14.83
N TRP A 162 -0.71 -13.39 -15.08
CA TRP A 162 -0.23 -13.07 -16.42
C TRP A 162 0.11 -14.33 -17.22
N HIS A 163 0.80 -15.29 -16.62
CA HIS A 163 1.12 -16.56 -17.25
C HIS A 163 -0.15 -17.34 -17.63
N ARG A 164 -1.17 -17.38 -16.76
CA ARG A 164 -2.46 -18.02 -17.10
C ARG A 164 -3.16 -17.33 -18.27
N VAL A 165 -3.24 -15.99 -18.27
CA VAL A 165 -3.98 -15.25 -19.30
C VAL A 165 -3.23 -15.24 -20.64
N ALA A 166 -1.92 -15.00 -20.62
CA ALA A 166 -1.11 -14.86 -21.84
C ALA A 166 -0.85 -16.21 -22.54
N ILE A 167 -0.72 -17.31 -21.79
CA ILE A 167 -0.36 -18.62 -22.36
C ILE A 167 -1.56 -19.57 -22.49
N LYS A 168 -2.49 -19.58 -21.52
CA LYS A 168 -3.65 -20.49 -21.56
C LYS A 168 -4.89 -19.89 -22.23
N GLY A 169 -4.85 -18.61 -22.63
CA GLY A 169 -5.93 -17.96 -23.38
C GLY A 169 -7.28 -17.91 -22.66
N ILE A 170 -7.32 -18.12 -21.34
CA ILE A 170 -8.56 -18.17 -20.57
C ILE A 170 -9.09 -16.73 -20.47
N PRO A 171 -10.25 -16.40 -21.09
CA PRO A 171 -10.83 -15.07 -20.94
C PRO A 171 -11.15 -14.83 -19.47
N HIS A 172 -10.90 -13.60 -19.01
CA HIS A 172 -11.25 -13.21 -17.66
C HIS A 172 -12.75 -13.46 -17.43
N GLN A 173 -13.05 -14.38 -16.51
CA GLN A 173 -14.26 -14.25 -15.72
C GLN A 173 -14.09 -12.93 -14.97
N GLY A 174 -14.66 -11.86 -15.52
CA GLY A 174 -14.96 -10.68 -14.73
C GLY A 174 -15.70 -11.17 -13.50
N LEU A 175 -15.43 -10.56 -12.35
CA LEU A 175 -16.28 -10.72 -11.19
C LEU A 175 -17.71 -10.50 -11.71
N ALA A 176 -18.50 -11.58 -11.81
CA ALA A 176 -19.90 -11.44 -12.20
C ALA A 176 -20.46 -10.38 -11.23
N PRO A 177 -21.14 -9.33 -11.72
CA PRO A 177 -21.68 -8.35 -10.81
C PRO A 177 -22.69 -9.08 -9.92
N ALA A 178 -22.29 -9.40 -8.69
CA ALA A 178 -23.19 -9.83 -7.63
C ALA A 178 -24.27 -8.76 -7.34
N VAL A 179 -24.14 -7.57 -7.95
CA VAL A 179 -25.10 -6.48 -7.96
C VAL A 179 -26.30 -6.74 -8.91
N ALA A 180 -26.17 -7.57 -9.95
CA ALA A 180 -27.26 -7.84 -10.89
C ALA A 180 -28.31 -8.84 -10.34
N ALA A 181 -27.93 -9.71 -9.41
CA ALA A 181 -28.85 -10.69 -8.82
C ALA A 181 -29.78 -10.09 -7.74
N GLY A 182 -29.44 -8.92 -7.19
CA GLY A 182 -30.27 -8.22 -6.20
C GLY A 182 -31.34 -7.29 -6.78
N GLN A 183 -31.27 -6.96 -8.08
CA GLN A 183 -32.23 -6.07 -8.73
C GLN A 183 -33.33 -6.80 -9.51
N ALA A 184 -33.27 -8.13 -9.62
CA ALA A 184 -34.28 -8.94 -10.32
C ALA A 184 -35.34 -9.57 -9.38
N ILE A 185 -35.21 -9.42 -8.05
CA ILE A 185 -36.15 -10.03 -7.06
C ILE A 185 -37.09 -8.97 -6.45
N GLY A 186 -37.09 -7.74 -6.98
CA GLY A 186 -37.88 -6.62 -6.45
C GLY A 186 -38.97 -6.07 -7.40
N GLN A 187 -39.25 -6.78 -8.49
CA GLN A 187 -40.34 -6.45 -9.42
C GLN A 187 -41.14 -7.71 -9.69
N ASP A 188 -41.99 -8.09 -8.73
CA ASP A 188 -43.23 -8.85 -8.91
C ASP A 188 -44.16 -8.55 -7.73
#